data_AF-A0A4Y3R704-F1
#
_entry.id   AF-A0A4Y3R704-F1
#
_cell.length_a   1.000
_cell.length_b   1.000
_cell.length_c   1.000
_cell.angle_alpha   90.00
_cell.angle_beta   90.00
_cell.angle_gamma   90.00
#
_symmetry.space_group_name_H-M   'P 1'
#
loop_
_entity.id
_entity.type
_entity.pdbx_description
1 polymer ?
#
loop_
_entity_poly.entity_id
_entity_poly.type
_entity_poly.pdbx_seq_one_letter_code
_entity_poly.pdbx_strand_id
1 'polypeptide(L)'
;MCDLLSGSELPDGFAYPPEFLRVVELGLTNLEPWWIFDGQQLRTRASGLKSRYPERSLVPFARREDNDDVACWDLAEGDVAVIHDFSSPGRELRQRYPDFNAWLRQAIEDLIEHGVRT
;
A
#
# COMPACT_ATOMS: atom_id res chain seq x y z
N MET A 1 15.52 8.51 -3.46
CA MET A 1 14.94 8.30 -2.12
C MET A 1 13.46 8.61 -2.24
N CYS A 2 12.58 7.66 -1.90
CA CYS A 2 11.14 7.89 -2.01
C CYS A 2 10.70 8.98 -1.03
N ASP A 3 9.84 9.88 -1.51
CA ASP A 3 9.17 10.90 -0.71
C ASP A 3 7.92 10.30 -0.06
N LEU A 4 8.10 9.71 1.12
CA LEU A 4 7.03 9.12 1.93
C LEU A 4 6.25 10.20 2.71
N LEU A 5 5.07 9.84 3.25
CA LEU A 5 4.34 10.74 4.14
C LEU A 5 5.17 10.98 5.41
N SER A 6 5.15 12.22 5.92
CA SER A 6 5.94 12.58 7.09
C SER A 6 5.24 13.61 7.99
N GLY A 7 5.66 13.72 9.25
CA GLY A 7 5.15 14.71 10.18
C GLY A 7 3.62 14.66 10.30
N SER A 8 2.96 15.79 10.03
CA SER A 8 1.49 15.92 10.10
C SER A 8 0.72 15.16 9.02
N GLU A 9 1.41 14.56 8.04
CA GLU A 9 0.78 13.75 7.00
C GLU A 9 0.52 12.31 7.47
N LEU A 10 1.24 11.85 8.50
CA LEU A 10 1.05 10.54 9.09
C LEU A 10 -0.02 10.58 10.19
N PRO A 11 -0.84 9.53 10.33
CA PRO A 11 -1.70 9.38 11.47
C PRO A 11 -0.92 9.34 12.78
N ASP A 12 -1.50 9.90 13.85
CA ASP A 12 -0.88 9.94 15.16
C ASP A 12 -0.50 8.53 15.66
N GLY A 13 0.74 8.39 16.14
CA GLY A 13 1.25 7.13 16.66
C GLY A 13 1.65 6.10 15.60
N PHE A 14 1.46 6.37 14.31
CA PHE A 14 1.95 5.50 13.26
C PHE A 14 3.43 5.77 12.94
N ALA A 15 4.20 4.70 12.81
CA ALA A 15 5.54 4.71 12.27
C ALA A 15 5.65 3.60 11.23
N TYR A 16 6.38 3.88 10.15
CA TYR A 16 6.66 2.86 9.14
C TYR A 16 7.43 1.69 9.75
N PRO A 17 7.07 0.44 9.41
CA PRO A 17 7.86 -0.72 9.81
C PRO A 17 9.30 -0.63 9.27
N PRO A 18 10.34 -0.97 10.06
CA PRO A 18 11.74 -0.91 9.63
C PRO A 18 12.01 -1.69 8.33
N GLU A 19 11.35 -2.82 8.15
CA GLU A 19 11.43 -3.65 6.94
C GLU A 19 10.94 -2.92 5.68
N PHE A 20 9.86 -2.13 5.78
CA PHE A 20 9.38 -1.31 4.67
C PHE A 20 10.39 -0.22 4.33
N LEU A 21 10.92 0.48 5.34
CA LEU A 21 11.93 1.51 5.14
C LEU A 21 13.19 0.93 4.47
N ARG A 22 13.58 -0.29 4.84
CA ARG A 22 14.71 -0.98 4.20
C ARG A 22 14.48 -1.28 2.73
N VAL A 23 13.28 -1.75 2.36
CA VAL A 23 12.90 -1.99 0.96
C VAL A 23 12.98 -0.70 0.14
N VAL A 24 12.44 0.40 0.67
CA VAL A 24 12.48 1.72 0.04
C VAL A 24 13.91 2.24 -0.10
N GLU A 25 14.75 2.09 0.94
CA GLU A 25 16.16 2.49 0.92
C GLU A 25 16.96 1.74 -0.16
N LEU A 26 16.65 0.46 -0.37
CA LEU A 26 17.26 -0.37 -1.40
C LEU A 26 16.74 -0.09 -2.81
N GLY A 27 15.72 0.76 -2.97
CA GLY A 27 15.11 1.06 -4.27
C GLY A 27 14.26 -0.09 -4.83
N LEU A 28 13.82 -1.02 -3.98
CA LEU A 28 12.96 -2.16 -4.35
C LEU A 28 11.49 -1.72 -4.45
N THR A 29 11.23 -0.71 -5.28
CA THR A 29 9.94 0.01 -5.33
C THR A 29 9.14 -0.30 -6.59
N ASN A 30 9.77 -0.83 -7.62
CA ASN A 30 9.10 -1.38 -8.80
C ASN A 30 9.13 -2.91 -8.71
N LEU A 31 8.04 -3.47 -8.19
CA LEU A 31 7.81 -4.91 -8.05
C LEU A 31 6.66 -5.34 -8.98
N GLU A 32 6.68 -4.91 -10.25
CA GLU A 32 5.61 -5.13 -11.24
C GLU A 32 4.95 -6.51 -11.06
N PRO A 33 3.63 -6.57 -10.75
CA PRO A 33 2.65 -5.50 -10.96
C PRO A 33 2.49 -4.51 -9.79
N TRP A 34 3.25 -4.63 -8.70
CA TRP A 34 3.14 -3.77 -7.51
C TRP A 34 4.18 -2.65 -7.48
N TRP A 35 3.74 -1.40 -7.38
CA TRP A 35 4.63 -0.24 -7.32
C TRP A 35 4.42 0.52 -6.01
N ILE A 36 5.50 0.75 -5.26
CA ILE A 36 5.47 1.54 -4.04
C ILE A 36 5.18 3.00 -4.39
N PHE A 37 4.22 3.61 -3.69
CA PHE A 37 3.88 5.01 -3.84
C PHE A 37 4.95 5.94 -3.27
N ASP A 38 5.16 7.06 -3.94
CA ASP A 38 5.91 8.19 -3.41
C ASP A 38 5.32 9.55 -3.84
N GLY A 39 5.82 10.62 -3.23
CA GLY A 39 5.59 11.99 -3.64
C GLY A 39 4.13 12.41 -3.67
N GLN A 40 3.76 13.09 -4.76
CA GLN A 40 2.41 13.58 -4.95
C GLN A 40 1.40 12.45 -5.19
N GLN A 41 1.83 11.33 -5.77
CA GLN A 41 0.93 10.19 -6.01
C GLN A 41 0.48 9.57 -4.68
N LEU A 42 1.42 9.40 -3.75
CA LEU A 42 1.13 8.92 -2.39
C LEU A 42 0.12 9.82 -1.68
N ARG A 43 0.37 11.13 -1.67
CA ARG A 43 -0.50 12.13 -1.00
C ARG A 43 -1.90 12.19 -1.60
N THR A 44 -1.97 12.16 -2.93
CA THR A 44 -3.25 12.15 -3.65
C THR A 44 -4.03 10.87 -3.33
N ARG A 45 -3.35 9.71 -3.29
CA ARG A 45 -4.01 8.45 -2.93
C ARG A 45 -4.46 8.43 -1.47
N ALA A 46 -3.63 8.89 -0.53
CA ALA A 46 -3.96 8.97 0.88
C ALA A 46 -5.20 9.85 1.12
N SER A 47 -5.22 11.06 0.54
CA SER A 47 -6.39 11.95 0.63
C SER A 47 -7.63 11.35 -0.03
N GLY A 48 -7.46 10.68 -1.17
CA GLY A 48 -8.56 10.04 -1.89
C GLY A 48 -9.19 8.90 -1.11
N LEU A 49 -8.38 8.02 -0.54
CA LEU A 49 -8.86 6.92 0.30
C LEU A 49 -9.60 7.43 1.52
N LYS A 50 -9.06 8.45 2.21
CA LYS A 50 -9.74 9.09 3.35
C LYS A 50 -11.10 9.68 2.97
N SER A 51 -11.23 10.23 1.77
CA SER A 51 -12.52 10.76 1.29
C SER A 51 -13.53 9.67 0.91
N ARG A 52 -13.06 8.55 0.33
CA ARG A 52 -13.94 7.46 -0.14
C ARG A 52 -14.34 6.50 0.97
N TYR A 53 -13.43 6.30 1.92
CA TYR A 53 -13.58 5.34 3.02
C TYR A 53 -13.34 6.02 4.38
N PRO A 54 -14.16 7.02 4.75
CA PRO A 54 -13.94 7.83 5.96
C PRO A 54 -13.96 7.03 7.27
N GLU A 55 -14.61 5.86 7.27
CA GLU A 55 -14.69 4.94 8.43
C GLU A 55 -13.46 4.01 8.56
N ARG A 56 -12.53 4.04 7.60
CA ARG A 56 -11.33 3.18 7.57
C ARG A 56 -10.11 4.02 7.94
N SER A 57 -9.20 3.45 8.73
CA SER A 57 -7.92 4.09 9.09
C SER A 57 -6.79 3.54 8.22
N LEU A 58 -6.74 3.96 6.96
CA LEU A 58 -5.81 3.42 5.95
C LEU A 58 -4.68 4.37 5.63
N VAL A 59 -3.46 3.82 5.56
CA VAL A 59 -2.29 4.51 5.01
C VAL A 59 -1.82 3.73 3.78
N PRO A 60 -1.96 4.25 2.55
CA PRO A 60 -1.56 3.52 1.34
C PRO A 60 -0.04 3.48 1.19
N PHE A 61 0.48 2.44 0.55
CA PHE A 61 1.92 2.32 0.29
C PHE A 61 2.31 1.68 -1.03
N ALA A 62 1.44 0.89 -1.64
CA ALA A 62 1.68 0.37 -2.97
C ALA A 62 0.38 0.33 -3.78
N ARG A 63 0.50 0.50 -5.09
CA ARG A 63 -0.57 0.25 -6.06
C ARG A 63 -0.23 -0.95 -6.91
N ARG A 64 -1.25 -1.65 -7.37
CA ARG A 64 -1.13 -2.54 -8.51
C ARG A 64 -1.31 -1.72 -9.79
N GLU A 65 -0.60 -2.05 -10.85
CA GLU A 65 -0.67 -1.29 -12.11
C GLU A 65 -1.78 -1.76 -13.06
N ASP A 66 -2.18 -3.02 -12.95
CA ASP A 66 -3.11 -3.70 -13.86
C ASP A 66 -4.56 -3.61 -13.39
N ASN A 67 -4.80 -3.05 -12.19
CA ASN A 67 -6.11 -2.78 -11.63
C ASN A 67 -6.04 -1.63 -10.59
N ASP A 68 -7.18 -1.29 -9.98
CA ASP A 68 -7.26 -0.24 -8.95
C ASP A 68 -6.90 -0.73 -7.53
N ASP A 69 -6.22 -1.86 -7.38
CA ASP A 69 -5.85 -2.38 -6.06
C ASP A 69 -4.73 -1.55 -5.41
N VAL A 70 -4.89 -1.30 -4.11
CA VAL A 70 -3.99 -0.53 -3.28
C VAL A 70 -3.71 -1.29 -2.00
N ALA A 71 -2.43 -1.53 -1.71
CA ALA A 71 -1.99 -2.05 -0.43
C ALA A 71 -1.88 -0.90 0.58
N CYS A 72 -2.51 -1.07 1.73
CA CYS A 72 -2.57 -0.11 2.82
C CYS A 72 -2.17 -0.77 4.14
N TRP A 73 -1.54 -0.02 5.04
CA TRP A 73 -1.63 -0.36 6.46
C TRP A 73 -3.02 -0.01 6.96
N ASP A 74 -3.67 -0.95 7.63
CA ASP A 74 -4.95 -0.76 8.30
C ASP A 74 -4.72 -0.57 9.79
N LEU A 75 -4.73 0.69 10.23
CA LEU A 75 -4.33 1.06 11.59
C LEU A 75 -5.38 0.67 12.64
N ALA A 76 -6.63 0.51 12.23
CA ALA A 76 -7.69 0.06 13.13
C ALA A 76 -7.51 -1.43 13.50
N GLU A 77 -6.91 -2.19 12.59
CA GLU A 77 -6.81 -3.63 12.71
C GLU A 77 -5.38 -4.12 12.99
N GLY A 78 -4.37 -3.30 12.70
CA GLY A 78 -2.96 -3.61 12.93
C GLY A 78 -2.35 -4.54 11.87
N ASP A 79 -2.85 -4.52 10.64
CA ASP A 79 -2.40 -5.40 9.56
C ASP A 79 -2.27 -4.67 8.20
N VAL A 80 -2.03 -5.41 7.12
CA VAL A 80 -2.02 -4.89 5.75
C VAL A 80 -3.29 -5.32 5.02
N ALA A 81 -4.03 -4.35 4.49
CA ALA A 81 -5.20 -4.58 3.66
C ALA A 81 -4.90 -4.24 2.20
N VAL A 82 -5.20 -5.15 1.28
CA VAL A 82 -5.32 -4.84 -0.15
C VAL A 82 -6.78 -4.51 -0.43
N ILE A 83 -7.02 -3.29 -0.89
CA ILE A 83 -8.35 -2.80 -1.24
C ILE A 83 -8.43 -2.45 -2.72
N HIS A 84 -9.56 -2.73 -3.36
CA HIS A 84 -9.87 -2.27 -4.71
C HIS A 84 -10.44 -0.85 -4.63
N ASP A 85 -9.58 0.13 -4.88
CA ASP A 85 -9.95 1.53 -4.80
C ASP A 85 -11.10 1.84 -5.77
N PHE A 86 -11.92 2.84 -5.43
CA PHE A 86 -13.17 3.20 -6.11
C PHE A 86 -14.33 2.18 -6.00
N SER A 87 -14.14 1.05 -5.32
CA SER A 87 -15.27 0.21 -4.90
C SER A 87 -16.17 0.95 -3.91
N SER A 88 -17.46 0.58 -3.87
CA SER A 88 -18.36 1.07 -2.82
C SER A 88 -17.85 0.66 -1.43
N PRO A 89 -18.01 1.52 -0.40
CA PRO A 89 -17.61 1.18 0.96
C PRO A 89 -18.20 -0.15 1.45
N GLY A 90 -17.38 -0.96 2.11
CA GLY A 90 -17.72 -2.32 2.57
C GLY A 90 -17.53 -3.42 1.51
N ARG A 91 -17.07 -3.07 0.30
CA ARG A 91 -16.79 -4.05 -0.79
C ARG A 91 -15.37 -3.95 -1.32
N GLU A 92 -14.60 -2.98 -0.85
CA GLU A 92 -13.25 -2.68 -1.33
C GLU A 92 -12.24 -3.75 -0.91
N LEU A 93 -12.40 -4.41 0.24
CA LEU A 93 -11.42 -5.37 0.73
C LEU A 93 -11.28 -6.58 -0.21
N ARG A 94 -10.05 -6.84 -0.65
CA ARG A 94 -9.69 -8.01 -1.46
C ARG A 94 -8.92 -9.05 -0.67
N GLN A 95 -7.94 -8.61 0.11
CA GLN A 95 -7.06 -9.49 0.84
C GLN A 95 -6.48 -8.82 2.07
N ARG A 96 -6.06 -9.63 3.04
CA ARG A 96 -5.37 -9.21 4.25
C ARG A 96 -4.07 -9.97 4.41
N TYR A 97 -3.08 -9.31 4.99
CA TYR A 97 -1.81 -9.90 5.39
C TYR A 97 -1.50 -9.46 6.81
N PRO A 98 -0.96 -10.34 7.67
CA PRO A 98 -0.68 -10.01 9.06
C PRO A 98 0.35 -8.90 9.24
N ASP A 99 1.24 -8.69 8.26
CA ASP A 99 2.27 -7.65 8.29
C ASP A 99 2.77 -7.32 6.87
N PHE A 100 3.68 -6.35 6.79
CA PHE A 100 4.33 -5.95 5.53
C PHE A 100 5.13 -7.08 4.89
N ASN A 101 5.81 -7.93 5.67
CA ASN A 101 6.61 -9.03 5.12
C ASN A 101 5.75 -10.10 4.45
N ALA A 102 4.57 -10.39 5.01
CA ALA A 102 3.61 -11.31 4.41
C ALA A 102 3.06 -10.74 3.09
N TRP A 103 2.74 -9.44 3.04
CA TRP A 103 2.38 -8.77 1.80
C TRP A 103 3.55 -8.79 0.79
N LEU A 104 4.77 -8.47 1.22
CA LEU A 104 5.95 -8.42 0.35
C LEU A 104 6.25 -9.78 -0.28
N ARG A 105 6.10 -10.87 0.49
CA ARG A 105 6.23 -12.23 -0.07
C ARG A 105 5.23 -12.45 -1.20
N GLN A 106 3.96 -12.09 -1.01
CA GLN A 106 2.98 -12.21 -2.09
C GLN A 106 3.32 -11.29 -3.27
N ALA A 107 3.75 -10.05 -3.03
CA ALA A 107 4.14 -9.14 -4.11
C ALA A 107 5.30 -9.69 -4.95
N ILE A 108 6.22 -10.45 -4.34
CA ILE A 108 7.29 -11.16 -5.05
C ILE A 108 6.76 -12.36 -5.85
N GLU A 109 5.81 -13.14 -5.30
CA GLU A 109 5.14 -14.19 -6.07
C GLU A 109 4.40 -13.59 -7.29
N ASP A 110 3.66 -12.50 -7.10
CA ASP A 110 2.98 -11.77 -8.17
C ASP A 110 3.97 -11.29 -9.24
N LEU A 111 5.14 -10.80 -8.84
CA LEU A 111 6.21 -10.40 -9.75
C LEU A 111 6.73 -11.56 -10.59
N ILE A 112 6.98 -12.71 -9.96
CA ILE A 112 7.46 -13.91 -10.65
C ILE A 112 6.42 -14.40 -11.66
N GLU A 113 5.14 -14.43 -11.27
CA GLU A 113 4.04 -14.86 -12.12
C GLU A 113 3.78 -13.90 -13.28
N HIS A 114 3.88 -12.59 -13.05
CA HIS A 114 3.64 -11.55 -14.05
C HIS A 114 4.71 -11.55 -15.14
N GLY A 115 5.99 -11.71 -14.76
CA GLY A 115 7.11 -11.78 -15.71
C GLY A 115 7.10 -13.00 -16.65
N VAL A 116 6.22 -13.99 -16.42
CA VAL A 116 6.00 -15.13 -17.32
C VAL A 116 4.92 -14.82 -18.39
N ARG A 117 4.13 -13.76 -18.20
CA ARG A 117 2.97 -13.41 -19.05
C ARG A 117 3.23 -12.24 -20.02
N THR A 118 4.37 -11.57 -19.91
CA THR A 118 4.85 -10.50 -20.81
C THR A 118 5.75 -11.05 -21.91
#